data_AF-A0A3C0AZG0-F1
#
_entry.id   AF-A0A3C0AZG0-F1
#
_cell.length_a   1.000
_cell.length_b   1.000
_cell.length_c   1.000
_cell.angle_alpha   90.00
_cell.angle_beta   90.00
_cell.angle_gamma   90.00
#
_symmetry.space_group_name_H-M   'P 1'
#
loop_
_entity.id
_entity.type
_entity.pdbx_description
1 polymer ?
#
loop_
_entity_poly.entity_id
_entity_poly.type
_entity_poly.pdbx_seq_one_letter_code
_entity_poly.pdbx_strand_id
1 'polypeptide(L)'
;ALDFFRGTKWVRESLPHAHISGGVSNVSFSFRGNDTVREAMHSVFLYHAIKNGMTMGIVNPEMLSIYDEIPKDLLEHVEDVILNRRDDATERLLDFAENVKGDIKSTEKEVQEWRNGTVQERITHSLVKGVDAFIELDVEEARLAATKPIEVIEINLMTGMNVVGDLFGSGKMFLPQVVKSARVMKKAVAYLLPYIEASKQVGDKQGNGKILMATVKGDVHDIGKNIVSVVLACNNYEIIDLGVMVPPEKIIAAAIEHNVDIIGLSGLITPSLDEMVYLAKELDKRGMKIPVMIGGATTSRAHTAVKIAPQYRETVIHVNDASRAVTVAGNLLDHNKDQYTSDIRADYDAFRESFLNRSRDKNFLSIEDARKNKLQLDWANFTPVKPNFIGTKVIEVDLDVLVPYIDWTPFFRTWELFGKYPAILTDEVVGEQATSVFADAQEMLAVILKEKKLQAKGIYGIFPANTINDDDIELIPPAPEKSGQAPEGGAAPSVVFLTLRQQAQKT
;
A
#
# COMPACT_ATOMS: atom_id res chain seq x y z
N ALA A 1 -35.96 18.72 -19.96
CA ALA A 1 -34.61 19.29 -19.80
C ALA A 1 -34.52 20.75 -20.26
N LEU A 2 -35.00 21.10 -21.46
CA LEU A 2 -35.00 22.49 -21.95
C LEU A 2 -35.55 23.54 -20.99
N ASP A 3 -36.71 23.30 -20.36
CA ASP A 3 -37.28 24.27 -19.42
C ASP A 3 -36.42 24.45 -18.17
N PHE A 4 -35.74 23.39 -17.72
CA PHE A 4 -34.78 23.47 -16.64
C PHE A 4 -33.58 24.34 -17.05
N PHE A 5 -33.04 24.19 -18.26
CA PHE A 5 -31.95 25.03 -18.75
C PHE A 5 -32.37 26.51 -18.88
N ARG A 6 -33.56 26.77 -19.42
CA ARG A 6 -34.12 28.14 -19.54
C ARG A 6 -34.35 28.77 -18.16
N GLY A 7 -34.94 28.02 -17.23
CA GLY A 7 -35.15 28.47 -15.86
C GLY A 7 -33.84 28.74 -15.13
N THR A 8 -32.85 27.86 -15.29
CA THR A 8 -31.52 28.01 -14.70
C THR A 8 -30.84 29.28 -15.21
N LYS A 9 -30.90 29.51 -16.53
CA LYS A 9 -30.34 30.70 -17.16
C LYS A 9 -31.02 31.97 -16.66
N TRP A 10 -32.36 31.97 -16.62
CA TRP A 10 -33.13 33.11 -16.12
C TRP A 10 -32.80 33.44 -14.65
N VAL A 11 -32.70 32.43 -13.78
CA VAL A 11 -32.32 32.62 -12.37
C VAL A 11 -30.91 33.19 -12.28
N ARG A 12 -29.95 32.67 -13.06
CA ARG A 12 -28.57 33.15 -13.04
C ARG A 12 -28.42 34.59 -13.54
N GLU A 13 -29.21 34.98 -14.54
CA GLU A 13 -29.23 36.33 -15.10
C GLU A 13 -29.99 37.34 -14.22
N SER A 14 -31.09 36.91 -13.59
CA SER A 14 -31.98 37.79 -12.81
C SER A 14 -31.60 37.90 -11.34
N LEU A 15 -30.93 36.89 -10.77
CA LEU A 15 -30.59 36.80 -9.35
C LEU A 15 -29.10 36.42 -9.17
N PRO A 16 -28.15 37.38 -9.24
CA PRO A 16 -26.71 37.11 -9.32
C PRO A 16 -26.11 36.35 -8.13
N HIS A 17 -26.74 36.49 -6.95
CA HIS A 17 -26.31 35.86 -5.70
C HIS A 17 -26.98 34.50 -5.42
N ALA A 18 -27.88 34.04 -6.29
CA ALA A 18 -28.50 32.73 -6.16
C ALA A 18 -27.62 31.64 -6.81
N HIS A 19 -27.49 30.51 -6.12
CA HIS A 19 -26.87 29.29 -6.62
C HIS A 19 -27.95 28.25 -6.94
N ILE A 20 -27.68 27.39 -7.93
CA ILE A 20 -28.67 26.44 -8.45
C ILE A 20 -28.11 25.02 -8.27
N SER A 21 -28.83 24.23 -7.48
CA SER A 21 -28.53 22.81 -7.24
C SER A 21 -29.71 21.94 -7.68
N GLY A 22 -29.42 20.79 -8.27
CA GLY A 22 -30.46 19.88 -8.77
C GLY A 22 -30.00 18.43 -8.89
N GLY A 23 -30.91 17.49 -8.62
CA GLY A 23 -30.68 16.06 -8.81
C GLY A 23 -30.81 15.66 -10.28
N VAL A 24 -29.80 14.97 -10.81
CA VAL A 24 -29.71 14.63 -12.24
C VAL A 24 -30.38 13.29 -12.56
N SER A 25 -30.46 12.38 -11.58
CA SER A 25 -30.88 10.98 -11.78
C SER A 25 -32.29 10.78 -12.34
N ASN A 26 -33.16 11.78 -12.25
CA ASN A 26 -34.52 11.69 -12.81
C ASN A 26 -34.55 11.87 -14.33
N VAL A 27 -33.51 12.45 -14.93
CA VAL A 27 -33.43 12.70 -16.39
C VAL A 27 -33.33 11.39 -17.17
N SER A 28 -32.75 10.34 -16.58
CA SER A 28 -32.52 9.04 -17.22
C SER A 28 -33.41 7.91 -16.65
N PHE A 29 -34.50 8.26 -15.94
CA PHE A 29 -35.32 7.30 -15.19
C PHE A 29 -35.84 6.14 -16.05
N SER A 30 -36.26 6.40 -17.28
CA SER A 30 -36.81 5.40 -18.20
C SER A 30 -35.80 4.36 -18.68
N PHE A 31 -34.50 4.59 -18.47
CA PHE A 31 -33.41 3.72 -18.92
C PHE A 31 -32.78 2.91 -17.78
N ARG A 32 -33.43 2.80 -16.63
CA ARG A 32 -32.97 1.96 -15.50
C ARG A 32 -32.57 0.55 -15.97
N GLY A 33 -31.35 0.14 -15.64
CA GLY A 33 -30.76 -1.13 -16.06
C GLY A 33 -30.01 -1.08 -17.39
N ASN A 34 -29.88 0.08 -18.04
CA ASN A 34 -28.94 0.33 -19.13
C ASN A 34 -28.04 1.51 -18.73
N ASP A 35 -26.96 1.21 -18.01
CA ASP A 35 -26.14 2.26 -17.40
C ASP A 35 -25.38 3.05 -18.47
N THR A 36 -24.91 2.43 -19.56
CA THR A 36 -24.27 3.12 -20.70
C THR A 36 -25.11 4.31 -21.23
N VAL A 37 -26.41 4.11 -21.45
CA VAL A 37 -27.29 5.19 -21.95
C VAL A 37 -27.56 6.22 -20.85
N ARG A 38 -27.71 5.78 -19.60
CA ARG A 38 -27.97 6.68 -18.47
C ARG A 38 -26.81 7.62 -18.19
N GLU A 39 -25.58 7.10 -18.27
CA GLU A 39 -24.36 7.85 -18.09
C GLU A 39 -24.22 8.95 -19.14
N ALA A 40 -24.39 8.57 -20.41
CA ALA A 40 -24.38 9.52 -21.52
C ALA A 40 -25.45 10.63 -21.33
N MET A 41 -26.67 10.26 -20.92
CA MET A 41 -27.73 11.24 -20.64
C MET A 41 -27.38 12.19 -19.49
N HIS A 42 -26.77 11.71 -18.42
CA HIS A 42 -26.35 12.57 -17.30
C HIS A 42 -25.25 13.55 -17.72
N SER A 43 -24.25 13.07 -18.45
CA SER A 43 -23.12 13.88 -18.91
C SER A 43 -23.57 14.97 -19.89
N VAL A 44 -24.42 14.64 -20.86
CA VAL A 44 -25.00 15.62 -21.81
C VAL A 44 -25.87 16.63 -21.07
N PHE A 45 -26.72 16.18 -20.15
CA PHE A 45 -27.56 17.08 -19.37
C PHE A 45 -26.73 18.07 -18.55
N LEU A 46 -25.71 17.60 -17.83
CA LEU A 46 -24.84 18.44 -17.00
C LEU A 46 -24.04 19.42 -17.85
N TYR A 47 -23.49 18.99 -18.99
CA TYR A 47 -22.78 19.86 -19.92
C TYR A 47 -23.64 21.08 -20.32
N HIS A 48 -24.88 20.86 -20.70
CA HIS A 48 -25.81 21.94 -21.03
C HIS A 48 -26.32 22.71 -19.81
N ALA A 49 -26.54 22.06 -18.66
CA ALA A 49 -27.02 22.71 -17.45
C ALA A 49 -25.98 23.69 -16.88
N ILE A 50 -24.70 23.29 -16.84
CA ILE A 50 -23.58 24.12 -16.38
C ILE A 50 -23.44 25.34 -17.30
N LYS A 51 -23.51 25.14 -18.62
CA LYS A 51 -23.48 26.24 -19.60
C LYS A 51 -24.63 27.24 -19.41
N ASN A 52 -25.76 26.80 -18.85
CA ASN A 52 -26.91 27.64 -18.54
C ASN A 52 -26.94 28.13 -17.07
N GLY A 53 -25.88 27.93 -16.30
CA GLY A 53 -25.71 28.54 -14.97
C GLY A 53 -25.98 27.64 -13.77
N MET A 54 -26.10 26.32 -13.97
CA MET A 54 -26.21 25.36 -12.86
C MET A 54 -24.87 25.26 -12.12
N THR A 55 -24.90 25.34 -10.79
CA THR A 55 -23.67 25.41 -9.97
C THR A 55 -23.32 24.10 -9.28
N MET A 56 -24.28 23.19 -9.06
CA MET A 56 -24.03 21.91 -8.41
C MET A 56 -25.04 20.84 -8.86
N GLY A 57 -24.55 19.71 -9.36
CA GLY A 57 -25.37 18.53 -9.67
C GLY A 57 -25.27 17.48 -8.58
N ILE A 58 -26.42 16.94 -8.14
CA ILE A 58 -26.46 15.75 -7.28
C ILE A 58 -26.61 14.55 -8.21
N VAL A 59 -25.52 13.82 -8.39
CA VAL A 59 -25.39 12.70 -9.32
C VAL A 59 -24.34 11.72 -8.80
N ASN A 60 -24.40 10.45 -9.22
CA ASN A 60 -23.31 9.52 -8.99
C ASN A 60 -22.14 9.88 -9.95
N PRO A 61 -20.97 10.32 -9.45
CA PRO A 61 -19.84 10.71 -10.28
C PRO A 61 -19.25 9.54 -11.09
N GLU A 62 -19.47 8.29 -10.68
CA GLU A 62 -19.02 7.09 -11.39
C GLU A 62 -19.84 6.81 -12.66
N MET A 63 -21.07 7.33 -12.69
CA MET A 63 -21.97 7.25 -13.84
C MET A 63 -21.89 8.50 -14.73
N LEU A 64 -20.73 9.16 -14.79
CA LEU A 64 -20.48 10.32 -15.65
C LEU A 64 -19.35 10.02 -16.62
N SER A 65 -19.71 9.73 -17.87
CA SER A 65 -18.73 9.65 -18.96
C SER A 65 -18.26 11.05 -19.36
N ILE A 66 -17.02 11.20 -19.81
CA ILE A 66 -16.52 12.48 -20.35
C ILE A 66 -17.31 12.78 -21.63
N TYR A 67 -17.88 13.99 -21.74
CA TYR A 67 -18.76 14.36 -22.87
C TYR A 67 -18.13 14.07 -24.24
N ASP A 68 -16.84 14.36 -24.40
CA ASP A 68 -16.09 14.17 -25.65
C ASP A 68 -15.73 12.70 -25.93
N GLU A 69 -15.81 11.82 -24.94
CA GLU A 69 -15.54 10.38 -25.07
C GLU A 69 -16.82 9.57 -25.35
N ILE A 70 -18.00 10.19 -25.28
CA ILE A 70 -19.27 9.54 -25.63
C ILE A 70 -19.23 9.21 -27.13
N PRO A 71 -19.46 7.93 -27.53
CA PRO A 71 -19.51 7.55 -28.94
C PRO A 71 -20.43 8.49 -29.74
N LYS A 72 -19.97 9.00 -30.88
CA LYS A 72 -20.66 10.06 -31.64
C LYS A 72 -22.12 9.72 -31.95
N ASP A 73 -22.37 8.47 -32.31
CA ASP A 73 -23.72 7.98 -32.59
C ASP A 73 -24.60 8.03 -31.34
N LEU A 74 -24.13 7.56 -30.18
CA LEU A 74 -24.88 7.65 -28.91
C LEU A 74 -25.08 9.10 -28.47
N LEU A 75 -24.06 9.94 -28.63
CA LEU A 75 -24.11 11.36 -28.29
C LEU A 75 -25.21 12.09 -29.07
N GLU A 76 -25.31 11.87 -30.38
CA GLU A 76 -26.34 12.48 -31.23
C GLU A 76 -27.75 12.10 -30.77
N HIS A 77 -27.99 10.82 -30.48
CA HIS A 77 -29.30 10.33 -30.02
C HIS A 77 -29.68 10.89 -28.65
N VAL A 78 -28.71 11.01 -27.75
CA VAL A 78 -28.92 11.59 -26.41
C VAL A 78 -29.14 13.10 -26.48
N GLU A 79 -28.37 13.83 -27.28
CA GLU A 79 -28.56 15.27 -27.48
C GLU A 79 -29.93 15.58 -28.10
N ASP A 80 -30.36 14.78 -29.08
CA ASP A 80 -31.67 14.94 -29.73
C ASP A 80 -32.82 14.89 -28.72
N VAL A 81 -32.73 13.99 -27.73
CA VAL A 81 -33.72 13.85 -26.65
C VAL A 81 -33.60 14.97 -25.61
N ILE A 82 -32.39 15.28 -25.13
CA ILE A 82 -32.19 16.29 -24.07
C ILE A 82 -32.51 17.70 -24.56
N LEU A 83 -32.19 18.02 -25.81
CA LEU A 83 -32.41 19.33 -26.41
C LEU A 83 -33.70 19.40 -27.24
N ASN A 84 -34.46 18.30 -27.33
CA ASN A 84 -35.70 18.21 -28.09
C ASN A 84 -35.55 18.74 -29.53
N ARG A 85 -34.51 18.27 -30.24
CA ARG A 85 -34.15 18.77 -31.58
C ARG A 85 -35.10 18.31 -32.69
N ARG A 86 -35.85 17.24 -32.43
CA ARG A 86 -36.68 16.52 -33.40
C ARG A 86 -37.83 15.77 -32.72
N ASP A 87 -38.89 15.52 -33.46
CA ASP A 87 -40.11 14.91 -32.94
C ASP A 87 -39.98 13.39 -32.67
N ASP A 88 -39.07 12.71 -33.38
CA ASP A 88 -38.82 11.26 -33.29
C ASP A 88 -37.66 10.89 -32.34
N ALA A 89 -37.10 11.85 -31.59
CA ALA A 89 -35.89 11.66 -30.78
C ALA A 89 -36.01 10.50 -29.76
N THR A 90 -37.16 10.40 -29.11
CA THR A 90 -37.39 9.42 -28.03
C THR A 90 -37.43 8.00 -28.57
N GLU A 91 -38.12 7.78 -29.68
CA GLU A 91 -38.25 6.46 -30.32
C GLU A 91 -36.87 5.97 -30.80
N ARG A 92 -36.10 6.85 -31.46
CA ARG A 92 -34.74 6.54 -31.93
C ARG A 92 -33.80 6.13 -30.79
N LEU A 93 -33.83 6.83 -29.66
CA LEU A 93 -32.98 6.50 -28.51
C LEU A 93 -33.42 5.18 -27.85
N LEU A 94 -34.72 4.89 -27.80
CA LEU A 94 -35.23 3.63 -27.27
C LEU A 94 -34.79 2.44 -28.14
N ASP A 95 -34.96 2.53 -29.46
CA ASP A 95 -34.51 1.51 -30.42
C ASP A 95 -32.99 1.28 -30.34
N PHE A 96 -32.22 2.36 -30.19
CA PHE A 96 -30.77 2.28 -30.01
C PHE A 96 -30.41 1.59 -28.67
N ALA A 97 -31.11 1.93 -27.59
CA ALA A 97 -30.86 1.40 -26.25
C ALA A 97 -31.19 -0.10 -26.11
N GLU A 98 -32.09 -0.65 -26.93
CA GLU A 98 -32.35 -2.10 -26.96
C GLU A 98 -31.16 -2.89 -27.50
N ASN A 99 -30.42 -2.34 -28.46
CA ASN A 99 -29.23 -2.98 -29.02
C ASN A 99 -28.01 -2.95 -28.07
N VAL A 100 -28.04 -2.08 -27.05
CA VAL A 100 -26.94 -1.89 -26.08
C VAL A 100 -27.11 -2.78 -24.83
N LYS A 101 -28.25 -3.46 -24.66
CA LYS A 101 -28.60 -4.24 -23.44
C LYS A 101 -28.00 -5.65 -23.33
N GLY A 102 -27.25 -6.12 -24.33
CA GLY A 102 -26.63 -7.45 -24.30
C GLY A 102 -25.26 -7.41 -23.63
N ASP A 103 -25.05 -8.25 -22.60
CA ASP A 103 -23.74 -8.61 -22.07
C ASP A 103 -22.71 -8.69 -23.20
N ILE A 104 -21.76 -7.77 -23.22
CA ILE A 104 -20.51 -7.97 -23.94
C ILE A 104 -19.74 -9.02 -23.14
N LYS A 105 -20.14 -10.29 -23.31
CA LYS A 105 -19.19 -11.40 -23.26
C LYS A 105 -18.16 -11.08 -24.32
N SER A 106 -17.06 -10.47 -23.87
CA SER A 106 -15.87 -10.17 -24.65
C SER A 106 -15.54 -11.41 -25.48
N THR A 107 -15.94 -11.36 -26.74
CA THR A 107 -15.63 -12.41 -27.69
C THR A 107 -14.13 -12.27 -27.92
N GLU A 108 -13.39 -13.37 -27.99
CA GLU A 108 -11.92 -13.43 -28.11
C GLU A 108 -11.29 -12.56 -29.23
N LYS A 109 -12.10 -11.89 -30.07
CA LYS A 109 -11.69 -10.90 -31.07
C LYS A 109 -11.36 -9.51 -30.52
N GLU A 110 -11.93 -9.06 -29.39
CA GLU A 110 -11.54 -7.76 -28.78
C GLU A 110 -10.17 -7.82 -28.07
N VAL A 111 -9.68 -9.03 -27.77
CA VAL A 111 -8.51 -9.28 -26.90
C VAL A 111 -7.20 -8.72 -27.46
N GLN A 112 -7.14 -8.28 -28.73
CA GLN A 112 -5.90 -7.80 -29.36
C GLN A 112 -5.99 -6.51 -30.18
N GLU A 113 -6.99 -5.65 -30.02
CA GLU A 113 -6.97 -4.34 -30.72
C GLU A 113 -5.71 -3.52 -30.38
N TRP A 114 -5.27 -3.56 -29.12
CA TRP A 114 -4.04 -2.92 -28.66
C TRP A 114 -2.78 -3.45 -29.38
N ARG A 115 -2.82 -4.64 -29.99
CA ARG A 115 -1.70 -5.20 -30.77
C ARG A 115 -1.49 -4.49 -32.11
N ASN A 116 -2.48 -3.76 -32.59
CA ASN A 116 -2.34 -2.95 -33.81
C ASN A 116 -1.62 -1.62 -33.56
N GLY A 117 -1.40 -1.26 -32.29
CA GLY A 117 -0.63 -0.07 -31.91
C GLY A 117 0.87 -0.20 -32.20
N THR A 118 1.57 0.91 -32.05
CA THR A 118 3.04 0.98 -32.13
C THR A 118 3.70 0.11 -31.06
N VAL A 119 4.98 -0.27 -31.27
CA VAL A 119 5.77 -1.01 -30.28
C VAL A 119 5.71 -0.34 -28.90
N GLN A 120 5.81 0.99 -28.87
CA GLN A 120 5.74 1.76 -27.64
C GLN A 120 4.39 1.64 -26.93
N GLU A 121 3.28 1.75 -27.67
CA GLU A 121 1.93 1.60 -27.13
C GLU A 121 1.70 0.18 -26.61
N ARG A 122 2.21 -0.84 -27.32
CA ARG A 122 2.11 -2.25 -26.90
C ARG A 122 2.90 -2.55 -25.63
N ILE A 123 4.12 -2.04 -25.53
CA ILE A 123 4.95 -2.17 -24.32
C ILE A 123 4.29 -1.44 -23.15
N THR A 124 3.81 -0.21 -23.37
CA THR A 124 3.13 0.59 -22.34
C THR A 124 1.85 -0.12 -21.86
N HIS A 125 1.03 -0.61 -22.78
CA HIS A 125 -0.17 -1.38 -22.46
C HIS A 125 0.16 -2.64 -21.65
N SER A 126 1.18 -3.41 -22.07
CA SER A 126 1.62 -4.62 -21.38
C SER A 126 2.07 -4.33 -19.94
N LEU A 127 2.82 -3.24 -19.74
CA LEU A 127 3.26 -2.80 -18.41
C LEU A 127 2.08 -2.33 -17.56
N VAL A 128 1.23 -1.44 -18.07
CA VAL A 128 0.08 -0.87 -17.32
C VAL A 128 -0.95 -1.95 -16.95
N LYS A 129 -1.22 -2.89 -17.84
CA LYS A 129 -2.17 -3.99 -17.60
C LYS A 129 -1.55 -5.22 -16.95
N GLY A 130 -0.23 -5.27 -16.79
CA GLY A 130 0.46 -6.42 -16.18
C GLY A 130 0.43 -7.70 -17.02
N VAL A 131 0.37 -7.57 -18.36
CA VAL A 131 0.32 -8.68 -19.32
C VAL A 131 1.73 -9.07 -19.75
N ASP A 132 2.15 -10.29 -19.48
CA ASP A 132 3.51 -10.77 -19.75
C ASP A 132 3.61 -11.71 -20.97
N ALA A 133 2.49 -12.00 -21.65
CA ALA A 133 2.42 -12.97 -22.73
C ALA A 133 3.22 -12.55 -23.99
N PHE A 134 3.21 -11.26 -24.32
CA PHE A 134 3.83 -10.73 -25.56
C PHE A 134 5.05 -9.85 -25.31
N ILE A 135 5.43 -9.64 -24.05
CA ILE A 135 6.44 -8.64 -23.70
C ILE A 135 7.81 -8.96 -24.31
N GLU A 136 8.21 -10.24 -24.39
CA GLU A 136 9.49 -10.63 -25.00
C GLU A 136 9.51 -10.34 -26.51
N LEU A 137 8.38 -10.54 -27.20
CA LEU A 137 8.26 -10.25 -28.63
C LEU A 137 8.30 -8.74 -28.89
N ASP A 138 7.56 -7.95 -28.11
CA ASP A 138 7.53 -6.50 -28.26
C ASP A 138 8.88 -5.85 -27.93
N VAL A 139 9.56 -6.37 -26.91
CA VAL A 139 10.89 -5.91 -26.51
C VAL A 139 11.97 -6.32 -27.52
N GLU A 140 11.84 -7.48 -28.17
CA GLU A 140 12.73 -7.86 -29.26
C GLU A 140 12.56 -6.95 -30.49
N GLU A 141 11.31 -6.65 -30.86
CA GLU A 141 11.03 -5.68 -31.94
C GLU A 141 11.60 -4.30 -31.61
N ALA A 142 11.43 -3.84 -30.37
CA ALA A 142 12.06 -2.62 -29.88
C ALA A 142 13.60 -2.68 -29.92
N ARG A 143 14.20 -3.81 -29.55
CA ARG A 143 15.65 -4.01 -29.53
C ARG A 143 16.25 -3.99 -30.93
N LEU A 144 15.55 -4.54 -31.92
CA LEU A 144 15.96 -4.50 -33.32
C LEU A 144 15.87 -3.08 -33.91
N ALA A 145 14.96 -2.25 -33.40
CA ALA A 145 14.81 -0.85 -33.81
C ALA A 145 15.76 0.11 -33.06
N ALA A 146 16.27 -0.27 -31.90
CA ALA A 146 17.17 0.54 -31.07
C ALA A 146 18.63 0.42 -31.49
N THR A 147 19.42 1.46 -31.22
CA THR A 147 20.86 1.46 -31.54
C THR A 147 21.64 0.66 -30.51
N LYS A 148 21.24 0.78 -29.23
CA LYS A 148 21.78 -0.02 -28.14
C LYS A 148 20.65 -0.77 -27.41
N PRO A 149 20.85 -2.03 -27.01
CA PRO A 149 19.85 -2.78 -26.24
C PRO A 149 19.39 -2.08 -24.95
N ILE A 150 20.26 -1.28 -24.32
CA ILE A 150 19.92 -0.52 -23.11
C ILE A 150 18.86 0.58 -23.35
N GLU A 151 18.78 1.13 -24.57
CA GLU A 151 17.81 2.19 -24.93
C GLU A 151 16.37 1.68 -24.83
N VAL A 152 16.14 0.37 -25.05
CA VAL A 152 14.82 -0.24 -24.87
C VAL A 152 14.36 -0.16 -23.42
N ILE A 153 15.30 -0.28 -22.48
CA ILE A 153 15.01 -0.11 -21.05
C ILE A 153 14.75 1.37 -20.76
N GLU A 154 15.71 2.24 -21.09
CA GLU A 154 15.71 3.66 -20.71
C GLU A 154 14.59 4.47 -21.37
N ILE A 155 14.16 4.08 -22.58
CA ILE A 155 13.14 4.80 -23.34
C ILE A 155 11.82 4.04 -23.25
N ASN A 156 11.74 2.83 -23.82
CA ASN A 156 10.44 2.21 -24.05
C ASN A 156 9.80 1.69 -22.77
N LEU A 157 10.56 0.89 -22.01
CA LEU A 157 10.08 0.31 -20.75
C LEU A 157 9.89 1.40 -19.70
N MET A 158 10.83 2.34 -19.56
CA MET A 158 10.69 3.44 -18.61
C MET A 158 9.55 4.38 -18.92
N THR A 159 9.25 4.66 -20.19
CA THR A 159 8.05 5.43 -20.56
C THR A 159 6.79 4.74 -20.06
N GLY A 160 6.69 3.41 -20.21
CA GLY A 160 5.56 2.65 -19.66
C GLY A 160 5.53 2.64 -18.13
N MET A 161 6.68 2.56 -17.47
CA MET A 161 6.78 2.61 -16.01
C MET A 161 6.47 3.98 -15.42
N ASN A 162 6.78 5.07 -16.14
CA ASN A 162 6.38 6.42 -15.74
C ASN A 162 4.85 6.55 -15.73
N VAL A 163 4.16 6.01 -16.73
CA VAL A 163 2.68 5.98 -16.74
C VAL A 163 2.14 5.17 -15.55
N VAL A 164 2.75 4.02 -15.23
CA VAL A 164 2.41 3.23 -14.02
C VAL A 164 2.60 4.07 -12.75
N GLY A 165 3.73 4.80 -12.65
CA GLY A 165 4.04 5.69 -11.54
C GLY A 165 3.03 6.84 -11.39
N ASP A 166 2.66 7.49 -12.49
CA ASP A 166 1.68 8.58 -12.51
C ASP A 166 0.27 8.10 -12.12
N LEU A 167 -0.14 6.92 -12.62
CA LEU A 167 -1.41 6.31 -12.24
C LEU A 167 -1.43 5.90 -10.77
N PHE A 168 -0.34 5.36 -10.25
CA PHE A 168 -0.22 5.01 -8.84
C PHE A 168 -0.23 6.27 -7.94
N GLY A 169 0.56 7.29 -8.30
CA GLY A 169 0.64 8.55 -7.57
C GLY A 169 -0.67 9.35 -7.58
N SER A 170 -1.48 9.22 -8.63
CA SER A 170 -2.81 9.81 -8.74
C SER A 170 -3.93 8.96 -8.13
N GLY A 171 -3.61 7.77 -7.58
CA GLY A 171 -4.59 6.86 -6.97
C GLY A 171 -5.49 6.13 -7.98
N LYS A 172 -5.16 6.17 -9.27
CA LYS A 172 -5.87 5.44 -10.36
C LYS A 172 -5.37 4.02 -10.56
N MET A 173 -4.22 3.69 -9.99
CA MET A 173 -3.65 2.35 -9.94
C MET A 173 -3.30 2.00 -8.50
N PHE A 174 -3.40 0.73 -8.14
CA PHE A 174 -3.16 0.25 -6.79
C PHE A 174 -1.95 -0.69 -6.73
N LEU A 175 -1.39 -0.86 -5.54
CA LEU A 175 -0.17 -1.63 -5.34
C LEU A 175 -0.19 -3.05 -5.98
N PRO A 176 -1.29 -3.82 -5.95
CA PRO A 176 -1.33 -5.11 -6.63
C PRO A 176 -1.06 -5.04 -8.14
N GLN A 177 -1.57 -4.00 -8.80
CA GLN A 177 -1.37 -3.77 -10.22
C GLN A 177 0.08 -3.37 -10.48
N VAL A 178 0.65 -2.48 -9.65
CA VAL A 178 2.07 -2.07 -9.74
C VAL A 178 3.00 -3.28 -9.63
N VAL A 179 2.71 -4.23 -8.73
CA VAL A 179 3.49 -5.47 -8.61
C VAL A 179 3.35 -6.36 -9.86
N LYS A 180 2.16 -6.43 -10.47
CA LYS A 180 1.96 -7.12 -11.76
C LYS A 180 2.76 -6.43 -12.88
N SER A 181 2.79 -5.10 -12.94
CA SER A 181 3.63 -4.33 -13.88
C SER A 181 5.12 -4.60 -13.68
N ALA A 182 5.58 -4.63 -12.42
CA ALA A 182 6.97 -4.95 -12.07
C ALA A 182 7.40 -6.32 -12.58
N ARG A 183 6.49 -7.31 -12.55
CA ARG A 183 6.76 -8.66 -13.09
C ARG A 183 6.97 -8.63 -14.60
N VAL A 184 6.15 -7.89 -15.34
CA VAL A 184 6.30 -7.70 -16.79
C VAL A 184 7.63 -7.01 -17.11
N MET A 185 7.95 -5.94 -16.37
CA MET A 185 9.22 -5.22 -16.46
C MET A 185 10.42 -6.15 -16.23
N LYS A 186 10.40 -6.95 -15.17
CA LYS A 186 11.48 -7.89 -14.85
C LYS A 186 11.67 -8.94 -15.95
N LYS A 187 10.58 -9.44 -16.53
CA LYS A 187 10.63 -10.39 -17.66
C LYS A 187 11.26 -9.75 -18.91
N ALA A 188 10.85 -8.52 -19.23
CA ALA A 188 11.45 -7.74 -20.32
C ALA A 188 12.96 -7.51 -20.15
N VAL A 189 13.37 -7.08 -18.96
CA VAL A 189 14.80 -6.84 -18.65
C VAL A 189 15.60 -8.14 -18.69
N ALA A 190 15.05 -9.24 -18.14
CA ALA A 190 15.71 -10.54 -18.18
C ALA A 190 15.96 -11.02 -19.62
N TYR A 191 15.03 -10.73 -20.54
CA TYR A 191 15.20 -11.01 -21.97
C TYR A 191 16.31 -10.15 -22.61
N LEU A 192 16.40 -8.87 -22.27
CA LEU A 192 17.41 -7.95 -22.82
C LEU A 192 18.82 -8.15 -22.25
N LEU A 193 18.93 -8.72 -21.04
CA LEU A 193 20.19 -8.83 -20.30
C LEU A 193 21.35 -9.44 -21.12
N PRO A 194 21.19 -10.57 -21.83
CA PRO A 194 22.27 -11.15 -22.63
C PRO A 194 22.76 -10.23 -23.75
N TYR A 195 21.85 -9.45 -24.35
CA TYR A 195 22.18 -8.50 -25.42
C TYR A 195 22.89 -7.26 -24.86
N ILE A 196 22.45 -6.78 -23.69
CA ILE A 196 23.10 -5.66 -23.00
C ILE A 196 24.52 -6.05 -22.63
N GLU A 197 24.73 -7.21 -22.01
CA GLU A 197 26.06 -7.71 -21.63
C GLU A 197 27.00 -7.87 -22.81
N ALA A 198 26.50 -8.36 -23.95
CA ALA A 198 27.26 -8.46 -25.19
C ALA A 198 27.62 -7.08 -25.81
N SER A 199 26.84 -6.04 -25.50
CA SER A 199 27.01 -4.67 -26.03
C SER A 199 27.76 -3.71 -25.11
N LYS A 200 28.10 -4.13 -23.88
CA LYS A 200 28.72 -3.27 -22.86
C LYS A 200 30.07 -2.71 -23.34
N GLN A 201 30.16 -1.38 -23.43
CA GLN A 201 31.43 -0.66 -23.38
C GLN A 201 31.72 -0.18 -21.95
N VAL A 202 32.99 0.00 -21.61
CA VAL A 202 33.41 0.50 -20.31
C VAL A 202 32.92 1.94 -20.13
N GLY A 203 31.90 2.15 -19.28
CA GLY A 203 31.45 3.48 -18.87
C GLY A 203 29.97 3.83 -19.04
N ASP A 204 29.10 2.93 -19.52
CA ASP A 204 27.65 3.21 -19.60
C ASP A 204 27.05 3.37 -18.17
N LYS A 205 26.25 4.43 -17.97
CA LYS A 205 25.59 4.74 -16.69
C LYS A 205 24.51 3.70 -16.39
N GLN A 206 24.52 3.14 -15.17
CA GLN A 206 23.50 2.21 -14.69
C GLN A 206 22.50 2.92 -13.78
N GLY A 207 21.24 3.00 -14.21
CA GLY A 207 20.08 3.33 -13.38
C GLY A 207 20.00 4.77 -12.85
N ASN A 208 18.89 5.07 -12.17
CA ASN A 208 18.64 6.36 -11.51
C ASN A 208 19.41 6.52 -10.18
N GLY A 209 20.07 5.45 -9.70
CA GLY A 209 20.83 5.39 -8.46
C GLY A 209 20.80 4.00 -7.84
N LYS A 210 21.71 3.73 -6.90
CA LYS A 210 21.80 2.50 -6.12
C LYS A 210 21.25 2.67 -4.72
N ILE A 211 20.33 1.81 -4.32
CA ILE A 211 19.69 1.84 -2.99
C ILE A 211 19.95 0.51 -2.29
N LEU A 212 20.59 0.57 -1.12
CA LEU A 212 20.75 -0.58 -0.24
C LEU A 212 19.55 -0.71 0.68
N MET A 213 18.92 -1.88 0.74
CA MET A 213 17.78 -2.14 1.60
C MET A 213 18.14 -3.22 2.64
N ALA A 214 17.81 -2.98 3.91
CA ALA A 214 18.04 -3.96 4.97
C ALA A 214 16.96 -3.89 6.06
N THR A 215 16.50 -5.06 6.54
CA THR A 215 15.81 -5.12 7.83
C THR A 215 16.87 -5.23 8.93
N VAL A 216 16.77 -4.35 9.92
CA VAL A 216 17.80 -4.18 10.96
C VAL A 216 17.98 -5.44 11.82
N LYS A 217 19.09 -5.48 12.54
CA LYS A 217 19.46 -6.58 13.43
C LYS A 217 18.33 -6.94 14.41
N GLY A 218 18.12 -8.24 14.61
CA GLY A 218 17.10 -8.74 15.54
C GLY A 218 15.67 -8.68 15.01
N ASP A 219 15.47 -8.15 13.80
CA ASP A 219 14.16 -8.06 13.17
C ASP A 219 14.12 -8.90 11.89
N VAL A 220 13.06 -9.70 11.75
CA VAL A 220 12.87 -10.69 10.69
C VAL A 220 11.82 -10.27 9.67
N HIS A 221 11.13 -9.15 9.88
CA HIS A 221 9.99 -8.77 9.06
C HIS A 221 10.44 -7.98 7.83
N ASP A 222 10.02 -8.43 6.65
CA ASP A 222 10.51 -7.89 5.38
C ASP A 222 9.43 -7.62 4.33
N ILE A 223 8.16 -7.93 4.59
CA ILE A 223 7.08 -7.72 3.61
C ILE A 223 7.06 -6.27 3.10
N GLY A 224 7.04 -5.29 4.00
CA GLY A 224 7.07 -3.87 3.63
C GLY A 224 8.36 -3.47 2.91
N LYS A 225 9.52 -3.97 3.36
CA LYS A 225 10.81 -3.74 2.68
C LYS A 225 10.76 -4.24 1.23
N ASN A 226 10.25 -5.45 1.02
CA ASN A 226 10.18 -6.08 -0.30
C ASN A 226 9.24 -5.30 -1.22
N ILE A 227 8.12 -4.79 -0.70
CA ILE A 227 7.21 -3.90 -1.44
C ILE A 227 7.95 -2.64 -1.87
N VAL A 228 8.63 -1.95 -0.96
CA VAL A 228 9.41 -0.73 -1.26
C VAL A 228 10.51 -1.02 -2.30
N SER A 229 11.24 -2.12 -2.14
CA SER A 229 12.26 -2.57 -3.11
C SER A 229 11.68 -2.76 -4.51
N VAL A 230 10.51 -3.40 -4.64
CA VAL A 230 9.84 -3.59 -5.93
C VAL A 230 9.42 -2.26 -6.53
N VAL A 231 8.81 -1.37 -5.74
CA VAL A 231 8.34 -0.06 -6.20
C VAL A 231 9.52 0.84 -6.61
N LEU A 232 10.65 0.81 -5.90
CA LEU A 232 11.86 1.53 -6.30
C LEU A 232 12.50 0.92 -7.56
N ALA A 233 12.56 -0.40 -7.67
CA ALA A 233 13.05 -1.07 -8.88
C ALA A 233 12.19 -0.73 -10.11
N CYS A 234 10.87 -0.56 -9.93
CA CYS A 234 9.97 -0.06 -10.97
C CYS A 234 10.34 1.34 -11.48
N ASN A 235 11.09 2.13 -10.70
CA ASN A 235 11.53 3.48 -11.03
C ASN A 235 13.03 3.54 -11.39
N ASN A 236 13.57 2.43 -11.93
CA ASN A 236 14.95 2.30 -12.43
C ASN A 236 16.05 2.47 -11.36
N TYR A 237 15.73 2.25 -10.10
CA TYR A 237 16.75 2.15 -9.05
C TYR A 237 17.32 0.74 -8.99
N GLU A 238 18.64 0.63 -8.84
CA GLU A 238 19.30 -0.64 -8.57
C GLU A 238 19.17 -0.93 -7.07
N ILE A 239 18.54 -2.06 -6.72
CA ILE A 239 18.27 -2.43 -5.33
C ILE A 239 19.21 -3.53 -4.86
N ILE A 240 19.92 -3.25 -3.77
CA ILE A 240 20.81 -4.20 -3.09
C ILE A 240 20.16 -4.58 -1.76
N ASP A 241 19.45 -5.69 -1.76
CA ASP A 241 18.73 -6.17 -0.58
C ASP A 241 19.60 -7.12 0.24
N LEU A 242 19.96 -6.72 1.46
CA LEU A 242 20.77 -7.53 2.38
C LEU A 242 19.95 -8.56 3.18
N GLY A 243 18.63 -8.56 3.04
CA GLY A 243 17.70 -9.44 3.74
C GLY A 243 17.34 -8.92 5.13
N VAL A 244 17.26 -9.85 6.09
CA VAL A 244 16.77 -9.60 7.45
C VAL A 244 17.81 -9.88 8.52
N MET A 245 17.58 -9.35 9.73
CA MET A 245 18.50 -9.43 10.87
C MET A 245 19.91 -8.94 10.53
N VAL A 246 20.03 -7.91 9.70
CA VAL A 246 21.31 -7.48 9.16
C VAL A 246 22.04 -6.59 10.19
N PRO A 247 23.28 -6.96 10.61
CA PRO A 247 24.02 -6.16 11.57
C PRO A 247 24.52 -4.85 10.94
N PRO A 248 24.65 -3.76 11.74
CA PRO A 248 25.09 -2.46 11.27
C PRO A 248 26.42 -2.48 10.49
N GLU A 249 27.37 -3.28 10.94
CA GLU A 249 28.70 -3.39 10.31
C GLU A 249 28.61 -3.93 8.88
N LYS A 250 27.70 -4.88 8.64
CA LYS A 250 27.46 -5.46 7.30
C LYS A 250 26.75 -4.46 6.39
N ILE A 251 25.79 -3.69 6.92
CA ILE A 251 25.11 -2.63 6.17
C ILE A 251 26.13 -1.60 5.68
N ILE A 252 26.99 -1.11 6.58
CA ILE A 252 28.03 -0.12 6.25
C ILE A 252 29.04 -0.71 5.25
N ALA A 253 29.50 -1.94 5.46
CA ALA A 253 30.46 -2.57 4.55
C ALA A 253 29.89 -2.71 3.13
N ALA A 254 28.66 -3.21 3.00
CA ALA A 254 28.00 -3.36 1.71
C ALA A 254 27.69 -1.99 1.04
N ALA A 255 27.33 -0.97 1.83
CA ALA A 255 27.11 0.37 1.32
C ALA A 255 28.37 0.95 0.66
N ILE A 256 29.54 0.71 1.26
CA ILE A 256 30.84 1.11 0.72
C ILE A 256 31.22 0.24 -0.48
N GLU A 257 31.13 -1.09 -0.36
CA GLU A 257 31.51 -2.05 -1.40
C GLU A 257 30.77 -1.78 -2.72
N HIS A 258 29.46 -1.54 -2.63
CA HIS A 258 28.63 -1.33 -3.80
C HIS A 258 28.51 0.13 -4.24
N ASN A 259 29.11 1.07 -3.50
CA ASN A 259 29.01 2.52 -3.71
C ASN A 259 27.54 2.95 -3.85
N VAL A 260 26.75 2.73 -2.80
CA VAL A 260 25.31 3.02 -2.85
C VAL A 260 25.03 4.49 -2.58
N ASP A 261 23.97 5.00 -3.19
CA ASP A 261 23.56 6.41 -3.10
C ASP A 261 22.56 6.67 -1.97
N ILE A 262 21.82 5.64 -1.54
CA ILE A 262 20.86 5.70 -0.42
C ILE A 262 20.91 4.40 0.39
N ILE A 263 20.76 4.50 1.72
CA ILE A 263 20.53 3.36 2.61
C ILE A 263 19.07 3.40 3.11
N GLY A 264 18.29 2.35 2.85
CA GLY A 264 16.95 2.13 3.37
C GLY A 264 16.93 1.10 4.50
N LEU A 265 16.40 1.48 5.65
CA LEU A 265 16.24 0.62 6.82
C LEU A 265 14.78 0.30 7.10
N SER A 266 14.50 -0.96 7.36
CA SER A 266 13.18 -1.47 7.76
C SER A 266 13.19 -1.99 9.19
N GLY A 267 12.13 -1.70 9.96
CA GLY A 267 11.90 -2.23 11.31
C GLY A 267 10.41 -2.33 11.67
N LEU A 268 10.02 -3.44 12.29
CA LEU A 268 8.66 -3.73 12.76
C LEU A 268 8.54 -3.78 14.28
N ILE A 269 9.60 -4.12 15.01
CA ILE A 269 9.56 -4.24 16.48
C ILE A 269 10.23 -3.04 17.17
N THR A 270 9.93 -2.80 18.44
CA THR A 270 10.48 -1.66 19.19
C THR A 270 12.01 -1.70 19.31
N PRO A 271 12.67 -2.86 19.57
CA PRO A 271 14.14 -2.93 19.59
C PRO A 271 14.81 -2.52 18.27
N SER A 272 14.11 -2.66 17.14
CA SER A 272 14.61 -2.25 15.82
C SER A 272 14.92 -0.75 15.76
N LEU A 273 14.20 0.07 16.52
CA LEU A 273 14.43 1.51 16.58
C LEU A 273 15.80 1.85 17.19
N ASP A 274 16.23 1.11 18.21
CA ASP A 274 17.55 1.31 18.83
C ASP A 274 18.68 0.91 17.88
N GLU A 275 18.48 -0.15 17.08
CA GLU A 275 19.43 -0.55 16.04
C GLU A 275 19.56 0.50 14.92
N MET A 276 18.47 1.17 14.54
CA MET A 276 18.51 2.30 13.59
C MET A 276 19.28 3.50 14.16
N VAL A 277 19.07 3.82 15.45
CA VAL A 277 19.83 4.87 16.16
C VAL A 277 21.32 4.51 16.21
N TYR A 278 21.65 3.25 16.50
CA TYR A 278 23.03 2.78 16.54
C TYR A 278 23.71 2.87 15.17
N LEU A 279 23.04 2.43 14.09
CA LEU A 279 23.58 2.56 12.74
C LEU A 279 23.85 4.03 12.37
N ALA A 280 22.90 4.94 12.67
CA ALA A 280 23.07 6.36 12.39
C ALA A 280 24.34 6.95 13.07
N LYS A 281 24.60 6.57 14.33
CA LYS A 281 25.84 6.96 15.04
C LYS A 281 27.09 6.41 14.37
N GLU A 282 27.07 5.16 13.94
CA GLU A 282 28.23 4.52 13.30
C GLU A 282 28.50 5.09 11.89
N LEU A 283 27.47 5.48 11.15
CA LEU A 283 27.61 6.22 9.90
C LEU A 283 28.29 7.59 10.12
N ASP A 284 27.84 8.36 11.12
CA ASP A 284 28.42 9.67 11.46
C ASP A 284 29.89 9.55 11.88
N LYS A 285 30.18 8.57 12.75
CA LYS A 285 31.53 8.31 13.26
C LYS A 285 32.52 7.97 12.14
N ARG A 286 32.04 7.37 11.04
CA ARG A 286 32.84 7.04 9.86
C ARG A 286 32.83 8.16 8.80
N GLY A 287 32.14 9.27 9.06
CA GLY A 287 32.05 10.41 8.13
C GLY A 287 31.34 10.07 6.82
N MET A 288 30.42 9.10 6.86
CA MET A 288 29.62 8.74 5.68
C MET A 288 28.71 9.90 5.27
N LYS A 289 28.45 10.01 3.96
CA LYS A 289 27.63 11.07 3.35
C LYS A 289 26.35 10.57 2.68
N ILE A 290 26.05 9.28 2.87
CA ILE A 290 24.93 8.61 2.21
C ILE A 290 23.66 8.93 3.01
N PRO A 291 22.60 9.49 2.40
CA PRO A 291 21.32 9.70 3.07
C PRO A 291 20.66 8.37 3.50
N VAL A 292 19.91 8.42 4.59
CA VAL A 292 19.24 7.25 5.17
C VAL A 292 17.71 7.43 5.12
N MET A 293 17.01 6.48 4.50
CA MET A 293 15.56 6.34 4.56
C MET A 293 15.19 5.36 5.67
N ILE A 294 14.31 5.78 6.56
CA ILE A 294 13.79 4.98 7.68
C ILE A 294 12.32 4.65 7.42
N GLY A 295 11.96 3.37 7.48
CA GLY A 295 10.58 2.92 7.35
C GLY A 295 10.28 1.65 8.16
N GLY A 296 9.00 1.25 8.14
CA GLY A 296 8.49 0.08 8.85
C GLY A 296 7.53 0.44 10.00
N ALA A 297 6.78 -0.54 10.50
CA ALA A 297 5.58 -0.31 11.31
C ALA A 297 5.82 0.42 12.64
N THR A 298 6.98 0.21 13.29
CA THR A 298 7.34 0.90 14.54
C THR A 298 8.00 2.25 14.32
N THR A 299 8.39 2.56 13.09
CA THR A 299 9.02 3.84 12.75
C THR A 299 7.98 4.95 12.66
N SER A 300 8.41 6.18 12.93
CA SER A 300 7.56 7.35 12.80
C SER A 300 8.40 8.59 12.57
N ARG A 301 7.82 9.60 11.92
CA ARG A 301 8.46 10.92 11.79
C ARG A 301 8.91 11.47 13.14
N ALA A 302 8.11 11.28 14.19
CA ALA A 302 8.44 11.74 15.54
C ALA A 302 9.69 11.05 16.11
N HIS A 303 9.75 9.71 16.03
CA HIS A 303 10.92 8.98 16.50
C HIS A 303 12.17 9.33 15.68
N THR A 304 12.05 9.38 14.35
CA THR A 304 13.16 9.71 13.46
C THR A 304 13.72 11.10 13.75
N ALA A 305 12.87 12.13 13.85
CA ALA A 305 13.30 13.50 14.13
C ALA A 305 13.92 13.67 15.54
N VAL A 306 13.39 12.98 16.54
CA VAL A 306 13.83 13.16 17.94
C VAL A 306 15.03 12.29 18.32
N LYS A 307 15.13 11.07 17.77
CA LYS A 307 16.10 10.05 18.24
C LYS A 307 17.14 9.64 17.20
N ILE A 308 16.78 9.56 15.92
CA ILE A 308 17.67 9.04 14.87
C ILE A 308 18.43 10.17 14.16
N ALA A 309 17.72 11.12 13.57
CA ALA A 309 18.30 12.23 12.81
C ALA A 309 19.37 13.03 13.58
N PRO A 310 19.23 13.29 14.91
CA PRO A 310 20.28 14.00 15.65
C PRO A 310 21.61 13.24 15.79
N GLN A 311 21.64 11.95 15.46
CA GLN A 311 22.83 11.11 15.57
C GLN A 311 23.69 11.07 14.30
N TYR A 312 23.20 11.63 13.20
CA TYR A 312 23.87 11.61 11.91
C TYR A 312 23.80 13.00 11.27
N ARG A 313 24.95 13.56 10.86
CA ARG A 313 25.01 14.92 10.32
C ARG A 313 24.33 15.07 8.97
N GLU A 314 24.22 13.98 8.24
CA GLU A 314 23.64 13.91 6.91
C GLU A 314 22.15 13.56 7.00
N THR A 315 21.49 13.47 5.86
CA THR A 315 20.03 13.38 5.84
C THR A 315 19.53 12.03 6.34
N VAL A 316 18.65 12.06 7.34
CA VAL A 316 17.82 10.92 7.75
C VAL A 316 16.37 11.32 7.55
N ILE A 317 15.63 10.57 6.73
CA ILE A 317 14.23 10.85 6.42
C ILE A 317 13.35 9.66 6.77
N HIS A 318 12.17 9.95 7.30
CA HIS A 318 11.14 8.93 7.55
C HIS A 318 10.22 8.84 6.35
N VAL A 319 9.99 7.63 5.86
CA VAL A 319 9.14 7.37 4.70
C VAL A 319 8.00 6.47 5.14
N ASN A 320 6.77 6.95 4.96
CA ASN A 320 5.58 6.30 5.51
C ASN A 320 5.21 5.01 4.78
N ASP A 321 5.37 4.99 3.46
CA ASP A 321 4.85 3.95 2.57
C ASP A 321 5.70 3.86 1.28
N ALA A 322 5.44 2.85 0.47
CA ALA A 322 6.22 2.60 -0.74
C ALA A 322 5.99 3.65 -1.83
N SER A 323 4.78 4.23 -1.91
CA SER A 323 4.46 5.29 -2.88
C SER A 323 5.33 6.53 -2.70
N ARG A 324 5.53 6.95 -1.45
CA ARG A 324 6.36 8.13 -1.13
C ARG A 324 7.85 7.85 -1.26
N ALA A 325 8.27 6.59 -1.16
CA ALA A 325 9.68 6.21 -1.26
C ALA A 325 10.30 6.63 -2.59
N VAL A 326 9.53 6.56 -3.69
CA VAL A 326 10.00 6.95 -5.03
C VAL A 326 10.32 8.44 -5.10
N THR A 327 9.37 9.29 -4.67
CA THR A 327 9.55 10.75 -4.68
C THR A 327 10.70 11.17 -3.77
N VAL A 328 10.80 10.54 -2.59
CA VAL A 328 11.89 10.80 -1.65
C VAL A 328 13.24 10.41 -2.25
N ALA A 329 13.36 9.22 -2.84
CA ALA A 329 14.60 8.77 -3.48
C ALA A 329 14.99 9.70 -4.64
N GLY A 330 14.03 10.10 -5.48
CA GLY A 330 14.27 11.04 -6.59
C GLY A 330 14.81 12.37 -6.09
N ASN A 331 14.16 12.99 -5.10
CA ASN A 331 14.60 14.27 -4.53
C ASN A 331 15.97 14.18 -3.83
N LEU A 332 16.33 13.02 -3.27
CA LEU A 332 17.64 12.80 -2.64
C LEU A 332 18.79 12.65 -3.65
N LEU A 333 18.47 12.40 -4.92
CA LEU A 333 19.43 12.16 -6.00
C LEU A 333 19.42 13.26 -7.07
N ASP A 334 18.41 14.13 -7.06
CA ASP A 334 18.27 15.25 -7.99
C ASP A 334 19.26 16.40 -7.70
N HIS A 335 19.43 17.31 -8.66
CA HIS A 335 20.27 18.50 -8.56
C HIS A 335 19.88 19.44 -7.41
N ASN A 336 18.61 19.42 -6.99
CA ASN A 336 18.09 20.23 -5.87
C ASN A 336 18.21 19.54 -4.49
N LYS A 337 18.99 18.45 -4.39
CA LYS A 337 19.21 17.68 -3.16
C LYS A 337 19.57 18.58 -1.96
N ASP A 338 20.47 19.54 -2.13
CA ASP A 338 20.96 20.35 -1.00
C ASP A 338 19.84 21.19 -0.37
N GLN A 339 18.94 21.75 -1.18
CA GLN A 339 17.78 22.49 -0.69
C GLN A 339 16.81 21.53 0.02
N TYR A 340 16.48 20.40 -0.61
CA TYR A 340 15.55 19.43 -0.05
C TYR A 340 16.02 18.86 1.30
N THR A 341 17.31 18.51 1.39
CA THR A 341 17.93 17.99 2.61
C THR A 341 17.99 19.03 3.73
N SER A 342 18.27 20.30 3.38
CA SER A 342 18.22 21.43 4.32
C SER A 342 16.81 21.65 4.88
N ASP A 343 15.78 21.61 4.02
CA ASP A 343 14.40 21.83 4.41
C ASP A 343 13.89 20.72 5.36
N ILE A 344 14.21 19.46 5.07
CA ILE A 344 13.88 18.32 5.95
C ILE A 344 14.56 18.48 7.31
N ARG A 345 15.82 18.90 7.34
CA ARG A 345 16.55 19.11 8.59
C ARG A 345 15.92 20.21 9.44
N ALA A 346 15.60 21.35 8.82
CA ALA A 346 14.95 22.47 9.50
C ALA A 346 13.58 22.06 10.07
N ASP A 347 12.79 21.32 9.29
CA ASP A 347 11.50 20.78 9.73
C ASP A 347 11.64 19.82 10.93
N TYR A 348 12.63 18.92 10.90
CA TYR A 348 12.87 17.97 11.98
C TYR A 348 13.38 18.65 13.25
N ASP A 349 14.25 19.67 13.12
CA ASP A 349 14.73 20.46 14.25
C ASP A 349 13.58 21.22 14.92
N ALA A 350 12.75 21.91 14.14
CA ALA A 350 11.56 22.60 14.65
C ALA A 350 10.57 21.62 15.33
N PHE A 351 10.32 20.47 14.71
CA PHE A 351 9.46 19.42 15.29
C PHE A 351 10.02 18.93 16.62
N ARG A 352 11.33 18.65 16.69
CA ARG A 352 12.01 18.14 17.89
C ARG A 352 11.93 19.13 19.04
N GLU A 353 12.17 20.42 18.79
CA GLU A 353 12.06 21.47 19.81
C GLU A 353 10.64 21.55 20.39
N SER A 354 9.63 21.55 19.51
CA SER A 354 8.21 21.54 19.91
C SER A 354 7.85 20.31 20.75
N PHE A 355 8.31 19.13 20.32
CA PHE A 355 8.05 17.86 21.00
C PHE A 355 8.67 17.80 22.42
N LEU A 356 9.92 18.27 22.55
CA LEU A 356 10.63 18.30 23.83
C LEU A 356 10.00 19.29 24.82
N ASN A 357 9.46 20.41 24.31
CA ASN A 357 8.76 21.39 25.14
C ASN A 357 7.43 20.82 25.68
N ARG A 358 6.63 20.14 24.85
CA ARG A 358 5.35 19.52 25.27
C ARG A 358 5.52 18.35 26.24
N SER A 359 6.62 17.62 26.14
CA SER A 359 6.85 16.45 26.99
C SER A 359 7.10 16.80 28.47
N ARG A 360 7.35 18.09 28.78
CA ARG A 360 7.55 18.57 30.15
C ARG A 360 6.25 18.63 30.97
N ASP A 361 5.09 18.63 30.34
CA ASP A 361 3.79 18.84 31.02
C ASP A 361 3.10 17.55 31.48
N LYS A 362 3.74 16.37 31.36
CA LYS A 362 3.16 15.12 31.84
C LYS A 362 3.42 14.93 33.33
N ASN A 363 2.36 15.04 34.14
CA ASN A 363 2.40 14.70 35.55
C ASN A 363 2.30 13.18 35.74
N PHE A 364 3.27 12.62 36.47
CA PHE A 364 3.30 11.20 36.83
C PHE A 364 3.09 11.04 38.34
N LEU A 365 2.32 10.03 38.72
CA LEU A 365 2.23 9.57 40.10
C LEU A 365 3.51 8.81 40.47
N SER A 366 3.83 8.81 41.77
CA SER A 366 4.80 7.87 42.33
C SER A 366 4.35 6.42 42.05
N ILE A 367 5.29 5.49 42.02
CA ILE A 367 4.94 4.06 41.85
C ILE A 367 4.08 3.58 43.02
N GLU A 368 4.32 4.06 44.24
CA GLU A 368 3.51 3.71 45.40
C GLU A 368 2.06 4.18 45.25
N ASP A 369 1.84 5.42 44.79
CA ASP A 369 0.49 5.96 44.63
C ASP A 369 -0.24 5.32 43.44
N ALA A 370 0.47 5.02 42.35
CA ALA A 370 -0.10 4.28 41.24
C ALA A 370 -0.54 2.86 41.66
N ARG A 371 0.22 2.19 42.54
CA ARG A 371 -0.13 0.87 43.11
C ARG A 371 -1.32 0.94 44.05
N LYS A 372 -1.45 2.00 44.86
CA LYS A 372 -2.67 2.22 45.68
C LYS A 372 -3.92 2.34 44.82
N ASN A 373 -3.79 2.96 43.65
CA ASN A 373 -4.88 3.15 42.68
C ASN A 373 -5.12 1.93 41.75
N LYS A 374 -4.54 0.76 42.05
CA LYS A 374 -4.77 -0.45 41.24
C LYS A 374 -6.23 -0.90 41.29
N LEU A 375 -6.63 -1.69 40.30
CA LEU A 375 -7.96 -2.30 40.25
C LEU A 375 -8.20 -3.14 41.52
N GLN A 376 -9.20 -2.76 42.31
CA GLN A 376 -9.58 -3.47 43.53
C GLN A 376 -10.65 -4.51 43.18
N LEU A 377 -10.29 -5.79 43.27
CA LEU A 377 -11.18 -6.92 43.02
C LEU A 377 -11.56 -7.57 44.36
N ASP A 378 -12.82 -7.97 44.49
CA ASP A 378 -13.31 -8.72 45.64
C ASP A 378 -12.95 -10.21 45.51
N TRP A 379 -11.70 -10.54 45.85
CA TRP A 379 -11.21 -11.91 45.84
C TRP A 379 -11.87 -12.79 46.91
N ALA A 380 -12.47 -12.21 47.95
CA ALA A 380 -13.13 -12.99 49.00
C ALA A 380 -14.43 -13.63 48.50
N ASN A 381 -15.11 -12.97 47.55
CA ASN A 381 -16.35 -13.45 46.94
C ASN A 381 -16.15 -13.99 45.50
N PHE A 382 -14.90 -14.16 45.06
CA PHE A 382 -14.58 -14.72 43.76
C PHE A 382 -13.88 -16.08 43.90
N THR A 383 -14.49 -17.13 43.36
CA THR A 383 -13.87 -18.45 43.27
C THR A 383 -13.39 -18.67 41.84
N PRO A 384 -12.07 -18.71 41.59
CA PRO A 384 -11.55 -19.00 40.26
C PRO A 384 -12.02 -20.36 39.75
N VAL A 385 -12.48 -20.42 38.50
CA VAL A 385 -12.86 -21.69 37.86
C VAL A 385 -11.59 -22.44 37.46
N LYS A 386 -11.43 -23.67 37.97
CA LYS A 386 -10.29 -24.51 37.59
C LYS A 386 -10.40 -24.90 36.11
N PRO A 387 -9.37 -24.62 35.27
CA PRO A 387 -9.37 -25.05 33.88
C PRO A 387 -9.40 -26.58 33.74
N ASN A 388 -9.99 -27.07 32.66
CA ASN A 388 -10.04 -28.51 32.34
C ASN A 388 -8.65 -29.10 32.04
N PHE A 389 -7.65 -28.25 31.79
CA PHE A 389 -6.27 -28.63 31.51
C PHE A 389 -5.30 -27.65 32.19
N ILE A 390 -4.27 -28.19 32.82
CA ILE A 390 -3.15 -27.43 33.39
C ILE A 390 -1.86 -28.11 32.91
N GLY A 391 -0.93 -27.32 32.40
CA GLY A 391 0.31 -27.77 31.79
C GLY A 391 0.52 -27.19 30.40
N THR A 392 1.51 -27.73 29.70
CA THR A 392 1.91 -27.30 28.35
C THR A 392 1.40 -28.29 27.32
N LYS A 393 0.85 -27.79 26.21
CA LYS A 393 0.44 -28.62 25.07
C LYS A 393 0.96 -28.03 23.77
N VAL A 394 1.69 -28.87 23.03
CA VAL A 394 2.00 -28.61 21.62
C VAL A 394 0.77 -29.01 20.81
N ILE A 395 0.38 -28.14 19.87
CA ILE A 395 -0.72 -28.38 18.96
C ILE A 395 -0.20 -28.26 17.54
N GLU A 396 -0.53 -29.25 16.72
CA GLU A 396 -0.42 -29.19 15.27
C GLU A 396 -1.85 -29.17 14.74
N VAL A 397 -2.16 -28.20 13.90
CA VAL A 397 -3.52 -27.97 13.39
C VAL A 397 -3.46 -28.03 11.87
N ASP A 398 -4.38 -28.79 11.27
CA ASP A 398 -4.56 -28.78 9.82
C ASP A 398 -4.94 -27.37 9.37
N LEU A 399 -4.31 -26.89 8.30
CA LEU A 399 -4.50 -25.52 7.83
C LEU A 399 -5.96 -25.21 7.48
N ASP A 400 -6.72 -26.19 6.99
CA ASP A 400 -8.14 -26.05 6.68
C ASP A 400 -8.97 -25.58 7.88
N VAL A 401 -8.59 -25.99 9.10
CA VAL A 401 -9.25 -25.57 10.34
C VAL A 401 -8.99 -24.09 10.64
N LEU A 402 -7.86 -23.54 10.19
CA LEU A 402 -7.46 -22.16 10.43
C LEU A 402 -8.05 -21.17 9.42
N VAL A 403 -8.43 -21.63 8.22
CA VAL A 403 -8.96 -20.76 7.15
C VAL A 403 -10.12 -19.86 7.60
N PRO A 404 -11.14 -20.34 8.35
CA PRO A 404 -12.24 -19.50 8.82
C PRO A 404 -11.82 -18.43 9.83
N TYR A 405 -10.62 -18.54 10.42
CA TYR A 405 -10.09 -17.60 11.41
C TYR A 405 -9.16 -16.55 10.81
N ILE A 406 -8.95 -16.56 9.48
CA ILE A 406 -8.18 -15.53 8.79
C ILE A 406 -8.98 -14.22 8.79
N ASP A 407 -8.44 -13.18 9.45
CA ASP A 407 -8.87 -11.81 9.20
C ASP A 407 -8.18 -11.31 7.92
N TRP A 408 -8.96 -11.12 6.86
CA TRP A 408 -8.47 -10.62 5.57
C TRP A 408 -8.25 -9.10 5.57
N THR A 409 -8.70 -8.37 6.60
CA THR A 409 -8.53 -6.91 6.66
C THR A 409 -7.04 -6.50 6.69
N PRO A 410 -6.18 -7.08 7.55
CA PRO A 410 -4.74 -6.85 7.48
C PRO A 410 -4.09 -7.27 6.16
N PHE A 411 -4.62 -8.30 5.49
CA PHE A 411 -4.14 -8.74 4.18
C PHE A 411 -4.34 -7.63 3.13
N PHE A 412 -5.54 -7.04 3.02
CA PHE A 412 -5.77 -5.92 2.09
C PHE A 412 -4.93 -4.69 2.44
N ARG A 413 -4.78 -4.37 3.73
CA ARG A 413 -3.90 -3.26 4.17
C ARG A 413 -2.45 -3.46 3.75
N THR A 414 -1.96 -4.71 3.75
CA THR A 414 -0.61 -5.04 3.28
C THR A 414 -0.45 -4.73 1.79
N TRP A 415 -1.54 -4.86 1.03
CA TRP A 415 -1.62 -4.49 -0.38
C TRP A 415 -2.02 -3.03 -0.62
N GLU A 416 -1.94 -2.16 0.39
CA GLU A 416 -2.35 -0.75 0.33
C GLU A 416 -3.79 -0.53 -0.16
N LEU A 417 -4.67 -1.53 0.04
CA LEU A 417 -6.11 -1.43 -0.21
C LEU A 417 -6.83 -1.13 1.10
N PHE A 418 -7.33 0.11 1.22
CA PHE A 418 -7.94 0.60 2.45
C PHE A 418 -9.44 0.30 2.49
N GLY A 419 -9.82 -0.57 3.42
CA GLY A 419 -11.21 -0.96 3.65
C GLY A 419 -11.27 -2.10 4.66
N LYS A 420 -12.48 -2.53 5.02
CA LYS A 420 -12.69 -3.67 5.93
C LYS A 420 -13.28 -4.84 5.16
N TYR A 421 -12.74 -6.04 5.35
CA TYR A 421 -13.35 -7.24 4.79
C TYR A 421 -14.67 -7.60 5.53
N PRO A 422 -15.73 -8.04 4.83
CA PRO A 422 -15.84 -8.24 3.38
C PRO A 422 -16.28 -7.02 2.58
N ALA A 423 -16.64 -5.90 3.23
CA ALA A 423 -17.18 -4.70 2.56
C ALA A 423 -16.23 -4.11 1.50
N ILE A 424 -14.91 -4.24 1.68
CA ILE A 424 -13.90 -3.79 0.71
C ILE A 424 -14.06 -4.43 -0.68
N LEU A 425 -14.68 -5.61 -0.79
CA LEU A 425 -14.86 -6.30 -2.07
C LEU A 425 -15.89 -5.61 -2.98
N THR A 426 -16.82 -4.87 -2.38
CA THR A 426 -17.85 -4.10 -3.10
C THR A 426 -17.61 -2.60 -2.95
N ASP A 427 -16.40 -2.20 -2.57
CA ASP A 427 -16.02 -0.80 -2.47
C ASP A 427 -16.02 -0.16 -3.87
N GLU A 428 -16.53 1.05 -3.96
CA GLU A 428 -16.73 1.78 -5.22
C GLU A 428 -15.38 2.09 -5.91
N VAL A 429 -14.34 2.37 -5.13
CA VAL A 429 -13.02 2.80 -5.65
C VAL A 429 -12.06 1.62 -5.77
N VAL A 430 -11.99 0.76 -4.75
CA VAL A 430 -10.98 -0.31 -4.67
C VAL A 430 -11.56 -1.71 -4.84
N GLY A 431 -12.89 -1.87 -4.94
CA GLY A 431 -13.56 -3.16 -4.87
C GLY A 431 -13.18 -4.14 -5.97
N GLU A 432 -13.00 -3.64 -7.20
CA GLU A 432 -12.54 -4.47 -8.32
C GLU A 432 -11.15 -5.06 -8.03
N GLN A 433 -10.21 -4.23 -7.58
CA GLN A 433 -8.84 -4.67 -7.30
C GLN A 433 -8.76 -5.52 -6.04
N ALA A 434 -9.56 -5.21 -5.01
CA ALA A 434 -9.68 -6.04 -3.82
C ALA A 434 -10.23 -7.43 -4.17
N THR A 435 -11.25 -7.51 -5.03
CA THR A 435 -11.80 -8.77 -5.50
C THR A 435 -10.77 -9.57 -6.31
N SER A 436 -10.03 -8.92 -7.21
CA SER A 436 -8.98 -9.58 -7.99
C SER A 436 -7.86 -10.14 -7.11
N VAL A 437 -7.32 -9.35 -6.18
CA VAL A 437 -6.26 -9.81 -5.27
C VAL A 437 -6.75 -10.91 -4.32
N PHE A 438 -8.01 -10.81 -3.88
CA PHE A 438 -8.61 -11.84 -3.05
C PHE A 438 -8.73 -13.16 -3.81
N ALA A 439 -9.14 -13.13 -5.08
CA ALA A 439 -9.19 -14.31 -5.93
C ALA A 439 -7.80 -14.95 -6.10
N ASP A 440 -6.77 -14.16 -6.41
CA ASP A 440 -5.39 -14.63 -6.51
C ASP A 440 -4.91 -15.28 -5.18
N ALA A 441 -5.28 -14.69 -4.04
CA ALA A 441 -4.95 -15.23 -2.72
C ALA A 441 -5.70 -16.54 -2.40
N GLN A 442 -6.97 -16.65 -2.78
CA GLN A 442 -7.76 -17.87 -2.62
C GLN A 442 -7.20 -19.02 -3.47
N GLU A 443 -6.78 -18.75 -4.71
CA GLU A 443 -6.13 -19.75 -5.56
C GLU A 443 -4.82 -20.23 -4.94
N MET A 444 -3.96 -19.31 -4.48
CA MET A 444 -2.72 -19.65 -3.81
C MET A 444 -2.96 -20.44 -2.52
N LEU A 445 -3.97 -20.06 -1.72
CA LEU A 445 -4.37 -20.77 -0.51
C LEU A 445 -4.81 -22.19 -0.84
N ALA A 446 -5.63 -22.38 -1.88
CA ALA A 446 -6.07 -23.71 -2.32
C ALA A 446 -4.88 -24.61 -2.69
N VAL A 447 -3.86 -24.07 -3.37
CA VAL A 447 -2.61 -24.80 -3.66
C VAL A 447 -1.86 -25.16 -2.38
N ILE A 448 -1.70 -24.23 -1.44
CA ILE A 448 -1.02 -24.45 -0.16
C ILE A 448 -1.69 -25.58 0.63
N LEU A 449 -3.02 -25.59 0.69
CA LEU A 449 -3.81 -26.61 1.38
C LEU A 449 -3.70 -27.97 0.69
N LYS A 450 -3.91 -28.02 -0.63
CA LYS A 450 -3.86 -29.25 -1.43
C LYS A 450 -2.49 -29.92 -1.40
N GLU A 451 -1.43 -29.14 -1.56
CA GLU A 451 -0.05 -29.63 -1.62
C GLU A 451 0.62 -29.71 -0.23
N LYS A 452 -0.08 -29.29 0.84
CA LYS A 452 0.43 -29.25 2.21
C LYS A 452 1.79 -28.57 2.32
N LYS A 453 1.96 -27.43 1.63
CA LYS A 453 3.24 -26.69 1.56
C LYS A 453 3.68 -26.11 2.89
N LEU A 454 2.74 -25.90 3.81
CA LEU A 454 2.96 -25.28 5.11
C LEU A 454 2.35 -26.17 6.20
N GLN A 455 2.91 -26.09 7.40
CA GLN A 455 2.40 -26.77 8.59
C GLN A 455 2.21 -25.74 9.71
N ALA A 456 1.01 -25.65 10.27
CA ALA A 456 0.76 -24.80 11.43
C ALA A 456 1.11 -25.56 12.72
N LYS A 457 2.01 -24.97 13.51
CA LYS A 457 2.39 -25.46 14.84
C LYS A 457 2.21 -24.35 15.86
N GLY A 458 1.73 -24.70 17.04
CA GLY A 458 1.62 -23.80 18.17
C GLY A 458 1.94 -24.51 19.48
N ILE A 459 2.25 -23.73 20.50
CA ILE A 459 2.37 -24.22 21.87
C ILE A 459 1.57 -23.28 22.76
N TYR A 460 0.74 -23.85 23.62
CA TYR A 460 0.06 -23.09 24.66
C TYR A 460 0.24 -23.77 26.00
N GLY A 461 0.12 -23.00 27.08
CA GLY A 461 0.20 -23.51 28.42
C GLY A 461 -0.78 -22.79 29.35
N ILE A 462 -1.35 -23.55 30.28
CA ILE A 462 -2.21 -23.03 31.34
C ILE A 462 -1.55 -23.42 32.66
N PHE A 463 -1.19 -22.43 33.48
CA PHE A 463 -0.43 -22.65 34.71
C PHE A 463 -1.12 -21.96 35.89
N PRO A 464 -1.04 -22.53 37.12
CA PRO A 464 -1.38 -21.80 38.33
C PRO A 464 -0.56 -20.51 38.41
N ALA A 465 -1.24 -19.41 38.70
CA ALA A 465 -0.67 -18.08 38.73
C ALA A 465 -1.20 -17.31 39.94
N ASN A 466 -0.35 -16.49 40.57
CA ASN A 466 -0.77 -15.52 41.59
C ASN A 466 -0.04 -14.20 41.42
N THR A 467 -0.69 -13.10 41.77
CA THR A 467 -0.02 -11.81 41.84
C THR A 467 0.89 -11.77 43.07
N ILE A 468 2.14 -11.34 42.88
CA ILE A 468 3.14 -11.10 43.92
C ILE A 468 3.67 -9.67 43.81
N ASN A 469 4.29 -9.15 44.86
CA ASN A 469 4.96 -7.83 44.84
C ASN A 469 4.10 -6.70 44.23
N ASP A 470 2.80 -6.71 44.52
CA ASP A 470 1.73 -5.85 44.00
C ASP A 470 1.28 -6.04 42.55
N ASP A 471 2.22 -6.32 41.63
CA ASP A 471 2.01 -6.22 40.17
C ASP A 471 2.48 -7.46 39.39
N ASP A 472 3.53 -8.13 39.86
CA ASP A 472 4.16 -9.22 39.12
C ASP A 472 3.33 -10.50 39.23
N ILE A 473 3.44 -11.38 38.24
CA ILE A 473 2.70 -12.64 38.23
C ILE A 473 3.68 -13.78 38.47
N GLU A 474 3.55 -14.47 39.59
CA GLU A 474 4.22 -15.74 39.83
C GLU A 474 3.46 -16.85 39.11
N LEU A 475 4.18 -17.64 38.32
CA LEU A 475 3.70 -18.86 37.68
C LEU A 475 4.37 -20.08 38.30
N ILE A 476 3.56 -21.11 38.57
CA ILE A 476 4.04 -22.39 39.10
C ILE A 476 3.89 -23.44 37.99
N PRO A 477 4.94 -23.70 37.20
CA PRO A 477 4.87 -24.76 36.20
C PRO A 477 4.73 -26.14 36.87
N PRO A 478 3.94 -27.07 36.30
CA PRO A 478 3.92 -28.44 36.78
C PRO A 478 5.31 -29.07 36.64
N ALA A 479 5.64 -30.02 37.53
CA ALA A 479 6.90 -30.75 37.44
C ALA A 479 7.01 -31.42 36.06
N PRO A 480 8.19 -31.39 35.41
CA PRO A 480 8.36 -32.03 34.12
C PRO A 480 8.05 -33.53 34.25
N GLU A 481 7.18 -34.07 33.38
CA GLU A 481 7.01 -35.51 33.23
C GLU A 481 8.34 -36.09 32.76
N LYS A 482 9.16 -36.59 33.68
CA LYS A 482 10.27 -37.47 33.34
C LYS A 482 9.67 -38.75 32.78
N SER A 483 10.01 -39.08 31.54
CA SER A 483 9.72 -40.36 30.91
C SER A 483 10.14 -41.52 31.83
N GLY A 484 9.18 -42.16 32.50
CA GLY A 484 9.33 -43.50 33.08
C GLY A 484 9.88 -43.64 34.51
N GLN A 485 10.01 -42.60 35.32
CA GLN A 485 10.30 -42.74 36.76
C GLN A 485 9.38 -41.86 37.61
N ALA A 486 8.86 -42.43 38.70
CA ALA A 486 7.95 -41.75 39.63
C ALA A 486 8.52 -40.39 40.09
N PRO A 487 7.70 -39.33 40.19
CA PRO A 487 8.19 -38.01 40.54
C PRO A 487 8.53 -37.96 42.03
N GLU A 488 9.83 -37.94 42.35
CA GLU A 488 10.33 -37.47 43.64
C GLU A 488 10.09 -35.95 43.74
N GLY A 489 8.95 -35.57 44.32
CA GLY A 489 8.83 -34.49 45.31
C GLY A 489 9.41 -33.09 45.05
N GLY A 490 9.67 -32.65 43.82
CA GLY A 490 10.18 -31.30 43.53
C GLY A 490 9.29 -30.53 42.57
N ALA A 491 8.59 -29.50 43.05
CA ALA A 491 7.98 -28.50 42.18
C ALA A 491 9.06 -27.82 41.32
N ALA A 492 8.77 -27.57 40.05
CA ALA A 492 9.66 -26.76 39.22
C ALA A 492 9.78 -25.33 39.83
N PRO A 493 10.94 -24.66 39.70
CA PRO A 493 11.12 -23.32 40.25
C PRO A 493 10.06 -22.38 39.69
N SER A 494 9.50 -21.51 40.55
CA SER A 494 8.49 -20.55 40.10
C SER A 494 9.11 -19.54 39.14
N VAL A 495 8.33 -19.14 38.14
CA VAL A 495 8.72 -18.18 37.11
C VAL A 495 7.96 -16.89 37.36
N VAL A 496 8.65 -15.75 37.35
CA VAL A 496 8.03 -14.45 37.58
C VAL A 496 7.88 -13.71 36.26
N PHE A 497 6.64 -13.34 35.94
CA PHE A 497 6.30 -12.46 34.83
C PHE A 497 6.23 -11.02 35.35
N LEU A 498 7.21 -10.22 34.94
CA LEU A 498 7.29 -8.81 35.31
C LEU A 498 6.25 -8.01 34.53
N THR A 499 5.49 -7.16 35.23
CA THR A 499 4.48 -6.30 34.60
C THR A 499 4.79 -4.81 34.77
N LEU A 500 4.18 -3.96 33.94
CA LEU A 500 4.31 -2.51 34.02
C LEU A 500 3.05 -1.89 34.63
N ARG A 501 3.22 -0.84 35.43
CA ARG A 501 2.13 -0.05 35.99
C ARG A 501 2.00 1.30 35.29
N GLN A 502 0.78 1.66 34.90
CA GLN A 502 0.46 3.01 34.44
C GLN A 502 0.70 4.03 35.57
N GLN A 503 1.54 5.03 35.32
CA GLN A 503 1.86 6.11 36.28
C GLN A 503 1.33 7.48 35.84
N ALA A 504 0.67 7.58 34.69
CA ALA A 504 0.13 8.85 34.23
C ALA A 504 -1.00 9.32 35.17
N GLN A 505 -0.91 10.56 35.65
CA GLN A 505 -2.01 11.18 36.38
C GLN A 505 -3.13 11.52 35.39
N LYS A 506 -4.28 10.87 35.51
CA LYS A 506 -5.48 11.28 34.78
C LYS A 506 -5.99 12.58 35.40
N THR A 507 -5.93 13.67 34.64
CA THR A 507 -6.59 14.94 34.98
C THR A 507 -8.10 14.82 34.85
#